data_AF-J0LC10-F1
#
_entry.id   AF-J0LC10-F1
#
_cell.length_a   1.000
_cell.length_b   1.000
_cell.length_c   1.000
_cell.angle_alpha   90.00
_cell.angle_beta   90.00
_cell.angle_gamma   90.00
#
_symmetry.space_group_name_H-M   'P 1'
#
loop_
_entity.id
_entity.type
_entity.pdbx_description
1 polymer ?
#
loop_
_entity_poly.entity_id
_entity_poly.type
_entity_poly.pdbx_seq_one_letter_code
_entity_poly.pdbx_strand_id
1 'polypeptide(L)'
;MWELKRLPFLPRALRRAVEPLFAQALGHRVSLGVTRGEVDDCWVCPVCPIFGLFGTREARDLHIKFWHEDYKGKLANNAPREPIAPLRARIYTPNPPTKIHAQGPRFPHISERVTGLPPMPDRFGYMSDHVRFEEMRVLARPGPRQIFTAAWKRWIFEHRQAFIAAPAKAMGLFLDEHAKSVRLAGRDVLKAWLLALVSHNYLTEFEFVDVYGEWAKKERERPATPPAAM
;
A
#
# COMPACT_ATOMS: atom_id res chain seq x y z
N MET A 1 -1.92 -1.48 31.26
CA MET A 1 -0.56 -1.26 30.72
C MET A 1 -0.66 -1.35 29.21
N TRP A 2 -0.69 -0.20 28.52
CA TRP A 2 -1.22 -0.04 27.16
C TRP A 2 -0.21 -0.48 26.08
N GLU A 3 -0.68 -1.23 25.08
CA GLU A 3 0.13 -1.77 23.98
C GLU A 3 0.42 -0.72 22.89
N LEU A 4 1.64 -0.19 22.89
CA LEU A 4 2.24 0.64 21.83
C LEU A 4 2.60 -0.13 20.54
N LYS A 5 1.94 -1.26 20.25
CA LYS A 5 2.34 -2.23 19.21
C LYS A 5 2.01 -1.84 17.76
N ARG A 6 1.57 -0.61 17.46
CA ARG A 6 1.06 -0.29 16.09
C ARG A 6 1.31 1.13 15.60
N LEU A 7 2.54 1.62 15.54
CA LEU A 7 2.81 2.91 14.89
C LEU A 7 3.96 2.92 13.85
N PRO A 8 3.93 2.06 12.81
CA PRO A 8 4.78 2.27 11.64
C PRO A 8 4.27 3.36 10.68
N PHE A 9 3.17 4.05 11.02
CA PHE A 9 2.50 5.01 10.13
C PHE A 9 2.61 6.47 10.56
N LEU A 10 3.40 6.79 11.58
CA LEU A 10 3.48 8.17 12.06
C LEU A 10 4.14 9.07 10.99
N PRO A 11 3.48 10.18 10.62
CA PRO A 11 4.08 11.24 9.82
C PRO A 11 5.43 11.67 10.43
N ARG A 12 6.36 12.12 9.58
CA ARG A 12 7.74 12.45 9.99
C ARG A 12 7.78 13.48 11.14
N ALA A 13 6.83 14.43 11.14
CA ALA A 13 6.68 15.41 12.21
C ALA A 13 6.31 14.76 13.55
N LEU A 14 5.37 13.82 13.53
CA LEU A 14 4.96 13.08 14.72
C LEU A 14 6.04 12.15 15.23
N ARG A 15 6.82 11.51 14.34
CA ARG A 15 8.00 10.70 14.74
C ARG A 15 9.00 11.53 15.54
N ARG A 16 9.36 12.71 15.05
CA ARG A 16 10.25 13.64 15.76
C ARG A 16 9.67 14.12 17.08
N ALA A 17 8.36 14.34 17.14
CA ALA A 17 7.69 14.77 18.36
C ALA A 17 7.66 13.67 19.45
N VAL A 18 7.62 12.38 19.06
CA VAL A 18 7.58 11.26 20.02
C VAL A 18 8.96 10.67 20.36
N GLU A 19 10.01 10.99 19.59
CA GLU A 19 11.39 10.55 19.87
C GLU A 19 11.85 10.81 21.32
N PRO A 20 11.59 11.98 21.95
CA PRO A 20 11.95 12.23 23.35
C PRO A 20 11.22 11.31 24.33
N LEU A 21 9.95 10.97 24.04
CA LEU A 21 9.13 10.10 24.89
C LEU A 21 9.61 8.65 24.83
N PHE A 22 10.02 8.18 23.65
CA PHE A 22 10.65 6.87 23.51
C PHE A 22 12.02 6.82 24.18
N ALA A 23 12.83 7.88 24.04
CA ALA A 23 14.12 7.95 24.70
C ALA A 23 14.00 7.91 26.23
N GLN A 24 13.01 8.62 26.78
CA GLN A 24 12.71 8.60 28.20
C GLN A 24 12.19 7.24 28.69
N ALA A 25 11.31 6.59 27.92
CA ALA A 25 10.73 5.30 28.31
C ALA A 25 11.73 4.14 28.21
N LEU A 26 12.67 4.20 27.26
CA LEU A 26 13.61 3.11 26.98
C LEU A 26 14.98 3.34 27.62
N GLY A 27 15.22 4.52 28.21
CA GLY A 27 16.49 4.87 28.85
C GLY A 27 17.67 5.02 27.89
N HIS A 28 17.43 5.07 26.57
CA HIS A 28 18.45 5.30 25.56
C HIS A 28 17.86 6.03 24.35
N ARG A 29 18.70 6.77 23.62
CA ARG A 29 18.27 7.60 22.49
C ARG A 29 17.81 6.72 21.33
N VAL A 30 16.59 6.94 20.84
CA VAL A 30 16.03 6.27 19.65
C VAL A 30 15.95 7.29 18.52
N SER A 31 16.66 7.04 17.42
CA SER A 31 16.55 7.84 16.18
C SER A 31 15.61 7.11 15.21
N LEU A 32 14.47 7.71 14.89
CA LEU A 32 13.46 7.11 13.98
C LEU A 32 13.66 7.53 12.52
N GLY A 33 14.87 7.97 12.15
CA GLY A 33 15.26 8.27 10.78
C GLY A 33 16.75 8.06 10.56
N VAL A 34 17.11 7.33 9.49
CA VAL A 34 18.51 7.12 9.07
C VAL A 34 18.96 8.32 8.25
N THR A 35 20.00 9.01 8.71
CA THR A 35 20.69 10.06 7.96
C THR A 35 21.48 9.40 6.82
N ARG A 36 21.43 9.98 5.61
CA ARG A 36 21.95 9.37 4.36
C ARG A 36 23.47 9.10 4.35
N GLY A 37 24.19 9.48 5.41
CA GLY A 37 25.63 9.25 5.61
C GLY A 37 25.99 8.20 6.67
N GLU A 38 25.02 7.57 7.36
CA GLU A 38 25.23 6.50 8.36
C GLU A 38 24.75 5.13 7.84
N VAL A 39 24.76 4.92 6.53
CA VAL A 39 24.25 3.69 5.92
C VAL A 39 25.25 2.53 6.10
N ASP A 40 26.50 2.85 6.42
CA ASP A 40 27.56 1.86 6.55
C ASP A 40 27.42 0.96 7.77
N ASP A 41 26.52 1.23 8.74
CA ASP A 41 26.29 0.38 9.93
C ASP A 41 24.86 -0.20 10.02
N CYS A 42 24.17 -0.35 8.90
CA CYS A 42 22.79 -0.86 8.90
C CYS A 42 22.71 -2.39 8.87
N TRP A 43 21.94 -2.98 9.77
CA TRP A 43 21.62 -4.40 9.79
C TRP A 43 20.47 -4.69 8.82
N VAL A 44 20.65 -5.67 7.92
CA VAL A 44 19.66 -5.98 6.87
C VAL A 44 18.89 -7.27 7.18
N CYS A 45 17.55 -7.23 7.11
CA CYS A 45 16.71 -8.42 7.13
C CYS A 45 16.84 -9.18 5.79
N PRO A 46 17.13 -10.48 5.79
CA PRO A 46 17.32 -11.26 4.57
C PRO A 46 16.00 -11.54 3.82
N VAL A 47 14.85 -11.26 4.44
CA VAL A 47 13.51 -11.58 3.89
C VAL A 47 12.79 -10.35 3.36
N CYS A 48 12.96 -9.18 3.99
CA CYS A 48 12.28 -7.94 3.63
C CYS A 48 13.18 -6.99 2.82
N PRO A 49 13.07 -6.93 1.48
CA PRO A 49 13.93 -6.06 0.66
C PRO A 49 13.64 -4.55 0.81
N ILE A 50 12.46 -4.17 1.32
CA ILE A 50 12.00 -2.76 1.34
C ILE A 50 12.04 -2.14 2.74
N PHE A 51 11.81 -2.93 3.79
CA PHE A 51 11.70 -2.46 5.18
C PHE A 51 12.79 -3.06 6.09
N GLY A 52 13.78 -3.73 5.50
CA GLY A 52 14.72 -4.56 6.21
C GLY A 52 15.92 -3.87 6.81
N LEU A 53 15.98 -2.53 6.90
CA LEU A 53 17.15 -1.83 7.45
C LEU A 53 16.92 -1.48 8.93
N PHE A 54 17.84 -1.91 9.79
CA PHE A 54 17.79 -1.72 11.24
C PHE A 54 19.08 -1.09 11.75
N GLY A 55 18.96 -0.18 12.72
CA GLY A 55 20.13 0.44 13.36
C GLY A 55 20.89 -0.49 14.30
N THR A 56 20.26 -1.57 14.78
CA THR A 56 20.89 -2.56 15.65
C THR A 56 20.56 -3.99 15.23
N ARG A 57 21.42 -4.92 15.61
CA ARG A 57 21.25 -6.35 15.34
C ARG A 57 20.01 -6.89 16.04
N GLU A 58 19.80 -6.50 17.29
CA GLU A 58 18.69 -6.96 18.13
C GLU A 58 17.35 -6.55 17.52
N ALA A 59 17.27 -5.36 16.92
CA ALA A 59 16.07 -4.89 16.23
C ALA A 59 15.76 -5.71 14.97
N ARG A 60 16.78 -6.06 14.17
CA ARG A 60 16.63 -6.99 13.03
C ARG A 60 16.16 -8.36 13.50
N ASP A 61 16.78 -8.92 14.53
CA ASP A 61 16.52 -10.27 15.00
C ASP A 61 15.10 -10.39 15.59
N LEU A 62 14.65 -9.37 16.34
CA LEU A 62 13.27 -9.26 16.79
C LEU A 62 12.29 -9.14 15.62
N HIS A 63 12.60 -8.33 14.61
CA HIS A 63 11.78 -8.23 13.41
C HIS A 63 11.63 -9.59 12.71
N ILE A 64 12.73 -10.33 12.51
CA ILE A 64 12.68 -11.66 11.88
C ILE A 64 11.87 -12.62 12.74
N LYS A 65 12.08 -12.64 14.05
CA LYS A 65 11.32 -13.49 14.97
C LYS A 65 9.80 -13.24 14.91
N PHE A 66 9.38 -11.98 14.82
CA PHE A 66 7.95 -11.63 14.82
C PHE A 66 7.28 -11.72 13.46
N TRP A 67 7.98 -11.40 12.37
CA TRP A 67 7.39 -11.20 11.05
C TRP A 67 7.79 -12.28 10.04
N HIS A 68 8.80 -13.09 10.38
CA HIS A 68 9.36 -14.15 9.54
C HIS A 68 9.62 -15.40 10.37
N GLU A 69 8.63 -15.85 11.14
CA GLU A 69 8.72 -17.05 11.99
C GLU A 69 9.14 -18.29 11.19
N ASP A 70 8.76 -18.36 9.91
CA ASP A 70 9.13 -19.44 9.00
C ASP A 70 10.59 -19.37 8.49
N TYR A 71 11.32 -18.28 8.75
CA TYR A 71 12.70 -18.13 8.30
C TYR A 71 13.66 -18.98 9.16
N LYS A 72 14.09 -20.11 8.61
CA LYS A 72 15.02 -21.06 9.25
C LYS A 72 16.50 -20.83 8.89
N GLY A 73 16.82 -19.75 8.18
CA GLY A 73 18.18 -19.45 7.76
C GLY A 73 19.07 -19.06 8.94
N LYS A 74 20.37 -19.41 8.88
CA LYS A 74 21.34 -18.94 9.87
C LYS A 74 21.52 -17.42 9.72
N LEU A 75 21.17 -16.66 10.76
CA LEU A 75 21.45 -15.23 10.83
C LEU A 75 22.97 -15.05 10.93
N ALA A 76 23.61 -14.60 9.85
CA ALA A 76 25.02 -14.31 9.88
C ALA A 76 25.30 -13.15 10.88
N ASN A 77 26.35 -13.30 11.67
CA ASN A 77 26.89 -12.26 12.56
C ASN A 77 27.62 -11.14 11.80
N ASN A 78 27.67 -11.21 10.48
CA ASN A 78 28.55 -10.36 9.71
C ASN A 78 28.09 -8.91 9.84
N ALA A 79 29.04 -8.09 10.28
CA ALA A 79 29.06 -6.65 10.12
C ALA A 79 28.78 -6.29 8.62
N PRO A 80 28.47 -5.02 8.33
CA PRO A 80 27.93 -4.59 7.06
C PRO A 80 28.82 -5.10 5.94
N ARG A 81 28.26 -5.94 5.08
CA ARG A 81 28.90 -6.23 3.80
C ARG A 81 28.98 -4.88 3.09
N GLU A 82 30.15 -4.56 2.53
CA GLU A 82 30.27 -3.50 1.52
C GLU A 82 29.01 -3.53 0.67
N PRO A 83 28.34 -2.39 0.44
CA PRO A 83 27.09 -2.37 -0.27
C PRO A 83 27.31 -3.13 -1.57
N ILE A 84 26.74 -4.34 -1.63
CA ILE A 84 26.70 -5.10 -2.87
C ILE A 84 25.98 -4.15 -3.79
N ALA A 85 26.73 -3.59 -4.75
CA ALA A 85 26.26 -2.60 -5.70
C ALA A 85 24.82 -2.96 -6.05
N PRO A 86 23.87 -2.05 -5.77
CA PRO A 86 22.48 -2.35 -5.44
C PRO A 86 22.07 -3.50 -6.31
N LEU A 87 21.87 -4.69 -5.69
CA LEU A 87 21.49 -5.94 -6.35
C LEU A 87 20.66 -5.52 -7.55
N ARG A 88 21.30 -5.46 -8.73
CA ARG A 88 20.64 -4.98 -9.94
C ARG A 88 19.41 -5.84 -9.95
N ALA A 89 18.24 -5.23 -9.78
CA ALA A 89 16.96 -5.92 -9.79
C ALA A 89 17.13 -6.96 -10.86
N ARG A 90 17.18 -8.26 -10.49
CA ARG A 90 17.48 -9.34 -11.44
C ARG A 90 16.64 -8.96 -12.63
N ILE A 91 17.29 -8.57 -13.72
CA ILE A 91 16.57 -8.18 -14.92
C ILE A 91 15.82 -9.46 -15.20
N TYR A 92 14.52 -9.44 -14.89
CA TYR A 92 13.63 -10.46 -15.35
C TYR A 92 13.71 -10.23 -16.85
N THR A 93 14.60 -10.96 -17.51
CA THR A 93 14.55 -11.14 -18.96
C THR A 93 13.26 -11.92 -19.14
N PRO A 94 12.15 -11.27 -19.53
CA PRO A 94 10.96 -12.03 -19.82
C PRO A 94 11.33 -13.03 -20.91
N ASN A 95 10.71 -14.21 -20.87
CA ASN A 95 10.63 -15.00 -22.08
C ASN A 95 10.21 -14.05 -23.21
N PRO A 96 10.87 -14.09 -24.39
CA PRO A 96 10.46 -13.28 -25.53
C PRO A 96 8.96 -13.48 -25.74
N PRO A 97 8.22 -12.47 -26.20
CA PRO A 97 6.76 -12.55 -26.34
C PRO A 97 6.43 -13.65 -27.34
N THR A 98 6.30 -14.88 -26.85
CA THR A 98 5.67 -15.96 -27.56
C THR A 98 4.23 -15.51 -27.66
N LYS A 99 3.82 -15.15 -28.89
CA LYS A 99 2.47 -14.79 -29.30
C LYS A 99 1.50 -15.96 -29.08
N ILE A 100 1.40 -16.47 -27.86
CA ILE A 100 0.39 -17.42 -27.47
C ILE A 100 -0.75 -16.56 -26.96
N HIS A 101 -1.55 -16.04 -27.89
CA HIS A 101 -2.92 -15.66 -27.58
C HIS A 101 -3.67 -16.95 -27.27
N ALA A 102 -3.55 -17.44 -26.04
CA ALA A 102 -4.42 -18.48 -25.53
C ALA A 102 -5.83 -17.88 -25.48
N GLN A 103 -6.63 -18.12 -26.52
CA GLN A 103 -8.07 -17.82 -26.57
C GLN A 103 -8.86 -18.82 -25.70
N GLY A 104 -8.35 -19.11 -24.50
CA GLY A 104 -9.09 -19.86 -23.50
C GLY A 104 -10.20 -19.00 -22.90
N PRO A 105 -11.29 -19.61 -22.42
CA PRO A 105 -12.31 -18.89 -21.65
C PRO A 105 -11.65 -18.14 -20.50
N ARG A 106 -11.75 -16.80 -20.51
CA ARG A 106 -11.22 -15.95 -19.44
C ARG A 106 -12.07 -16.18 -18.20
N PHE A 107 -11.59 -17.03 -17.29
CA PHE A 107 -12.21 -17.15 -15.97
C PHE A 107 -12.07 -15.82 -15.23
N PRO A 108 -13.16 -15.25 -14.69
CA PRO A 108 -13.09 -13.98 -13.98
C PRO A 108 -12.16 -14.14 -12.78
N HIS A 109 -11.17 -13.25 -12.72
CA HIS A 109 -10.16 -13.26 -11.67
C HIS A 109 -10.81 -13.06 -10.30
N ILE A 110 -10.17 -13.55 -9.22
CA ILE A 110 -10.73 -13.45 -7.86
C ILE A 110 -11.07 -11.99 -7.52
N SER A 111 -10.24 -11.03 -7.96
CA SER A 111 -10.51 -9.61 -7.75
C SER A 111 -11.81 -9.17 -8.41
N GLU A 112 -12.10 -9.58 -9.65
CA GLU A 112 -13.33 -9.19 -10.37
C GLU A 112 -14.59 -9.67 -9.64
N ARG A 113 -14.59 -10.90 -9.12
CA ARG A 113 -15.73 -11.46 -8.37
C ARG A 113 -15.95 -10.78 -7.02
N VAL A 114 -14.87 -10.59 -6.26
CA VAL A 114 -14.97 -10.10 -4.87
C VAL A 114 -15.19 -8.59 -4.81
N THR A 115 -14.55 -7.83 -5.69
CA THR A 115 -14.55 -6.36 -5.61
C THR A 115 -15.54 -5.72 -6.59
N GLY A 116 -16.05 -6.50 -7.55
CA GLY A 116 -16.81 -5.97 -8.68
C GLY A 116 -15.98 -5.08 -9.61
N LEU A 117 -14.65 -5.12 -9.51
CA LEU A 117 -13.76 -4.41 -10.42
C LEU A 117 -13.87 -4.99 -11.83
N PRO A 118 -13.76 -4.15 -12.89
CA PRO A 118 -13.71 -4.63 -14.26
C PRO A 118 -12.48 -5.53 -14.47
N PRO A 119 -12.43 -6.33 -15.54
CA PRO A 119 -11.23 -7.08 -15.89
C PRO A 119 -10.02 -6.16 -16.07
N MET A 120 -8.84 -6.66 -15.71
CA MET A 120 -7.59 -5.88 -15.76
C MET A 120 -7.34 -5.39 -17.21
N PRO A 121 -7.17 -4.08 -17.44
CA PRO A 121 -6.87 -3.53 -18.74
C PRO A 121 -5.59 -4.11 -19.35
N ASP A 122 -5.62 -4.42 -20.65
CA ASP A 122 -4.45 -4.94 -21.37
C ASP A 122 -3.31 -3.91 -21.45
N ARG A 123 -3.61 -2.61 -21.23
CA ARG A 123 -2.63 -1.49 -21.25
C ARG A 123 -1.56 -1.55 -20.16
N PHE A 124 -1.77 -2.34 -19.10
CA PHE A 124 -0.74 -2.52 -18.08
C PHE A 124 0.48 -3.32 -18.59
N GLY A 125 0.34 -4.06 -19.70
CA GLY A 125 1.42 -4.85 -20.27
C GLY A 125 2.06 -5.77 -19.22
N TYR A 126 3.38 -5.64 -19.03
CA TYR A 126 4.14 -6.40 -18.03
C TYR A 126 3.77 -6.08 -16.58
N MET A 127 3.11 -4.95 -16.32
CA MET A 127 2.71 -4.55 -14.96
C MET A 127 1.41 -5.23 -14.52
N SER A 128 0.68 -5.85 -15.46
CA SER A 128 -0.60 -6.51 -15.19
C SER A 128 -0.46 -7.58 -14.11
N ASP A 129 0.59 -8.40 -14.19
CA ASP A 129 0.82 -9.48 -13.24
C ASP A 129 1.23 -8.96 -11.87
N HIS A 130 2.01 -7.88 -11.83
CA HIS A 130 2.38 -7.22 -10.57
C HIS A 130 1.14 -6.64 -9.86
N VAL A 131 0.30 -5.90 -10.59
CA VAL A 131 -0.94 -5.33 -10.04
C VAL A 131 -1.88 -6.45 -9.59
N ARG A 132 -2.03 -7.52 -10.38
CA ARG A 132 -2.83 -8.70 -10.00
C ARG A 132 -2.30 -9.36 -8.73
N PHE A 133 -0.99 -9.54 -8.60
CA PHE A 133 -0.40 -10.13 -7.41
C PHE A 133 -0.64 -9.26 -6.17
N GLU A 134 -0.49 -7.95 -6.30
CA GLU A 134 -0.79 -7.02 -5.22
C GLU A 134 -2.29 -7.00 -4.85
N GLU A 135 -3.18 -7.07 -5.84
CA GLU A 135 -4.63 -7.22 -5.59
C GLU A 135 -4.92 -8.52 -4.85
N MET A 136 -4.38 -9.66 -5.30
CA MET A 136 -4.57 -10.95 -4.63
C MET A 136 -4.07 -10.90 -3.19
N ARG A 137 -2.90 -10.30 -2.96
CA ARG A 137 -2.31 -10.16 -1.63
C ARG A 137 -3.18 -9.32 -0.71
N VAL A 138 -3.73 -8.21 -1.21
CA VAL A 138 -4.64 -7.34 -0.44
C VAL A 138 -5.96 -8.06 -0.17
N LEU A 139 -6.48 -8.82 -1.13
CA LEU A 139 -7.77 -9.49 -1.07
C LEU A 139 -7.74 -10.89 -0.45
N ALA A 140 -6.57 -11.38 -0.01
CA ALA A 140 -6.44 -12.68 0.66
C ALA A 140 -7.34 -12.80 1.91
N ARG A 141 -7.69 -11.67 2.53
CA ARG A 141 -8.72 -11.57 3.57
C ARG A 141 -9.67 -10.44 3.19
N PRO A 142 -10.73 -10.73 2.42
CA PRO A 142 -11.58 -9.68 1.87
C PRO A 142 -12.31 -8.95 3.00
N GLY A 143 -12.32 -7.63 2.91
CA GLY A 143 -12.99 -6.74 3.85
C GLY A 143 -13.16 -5.36 3.23
N PRO A 144 -13.98 -4.48 3.82
CA PRO A 144 -14.31 -3.19 3.22
C PRO A 144 -13.07 -2.34 2.90
N ARG A 145 -12.09 -2.32 3.82
CA ARG A 145 -10.80 -1.65 3.64
C ARG A 145 -9.96 -2.26 2.52
N GLN A 146 -9.92 -3.59 2.40
CA GLN A 146 -9.14 -4.30 1.40
C GLN A 146 -9.73 -4.09 0.00
N ILE A 147 -11.05 -4.09 -0.13
CA ILE A 147 -11.74 -3.80 -1.39
C ILE A 147 -11.38 -2.39 -1.88
N PHE A 148 -11.48 -1.39 -1.00
CA PHE A 148 -11.08 -0.02 -1.32
C PHE A 148 -9.59 0.07 -1.70
N THR A 149 -8.73 -0.56 -0.90
CA THR A 149 -7.27 -0.53 -1.13
C THR A 149 -6.90 -1.17 -2.45
N ALA A 150 -7.53 -2.28 -2.83
CA ALA A 150 -7.29 -2.94 -4.11
C ALA A 150 -7.72 -2.06 -5.29
N ALA A 151 -8.93 -1.50 -5.22
CA ALA A 151 -9.44 -0.57 -6.23
C ALA A 151 -8.52 0.65 -6.39
N TRP A 152 -8.13 1.27 -5.27
CA TRP A 152 -7.23 2.42 -5.27
C TRP A 152 -5.86 2.08 -5.85
N LYS A 153 -5.24 0.97 -5.42
CA LYS A 153 -3.91 0.55 -5.90
C LYS A 153 -3.90 0.33 -7.41
N ARG A 154 -4.95 -0.28 -7.94
CA ARG A 154 -5.09 -0.47 -9.38
C ARG A 154 -5.24 0.87 -10.09
N TRP A 155 -6.14 1.73 -9.61
CA TRP A 155 -6.41 3.00 -10.25
C TRP A 155 -5.20 3.94 -10.23
N ILE A 156 -4.52 4.06 -9.09
CA ILE A 156 -3.36 4.94 -8.94
C ILE A 156 -2.18 4.49 -9.79
N PHE A 157 -2.09 3.19 -10.12
CA PHE A 157 -1.05 2.67 -10.98
C PHE A 157 -1.14 3.27 -12.39
N GLU A 158 -2.36 3.47 -12.89
CA GLU A 158 -2.62 4.06 -14.21
C GLU A 158 -2.61 5.59 -14.17
N HIS A 159 -3.18 6.17 -13.11
CA HIS A 159 -3.49 7.59 -13.05
C HIS A 159 -2.53 8.39 -12.14
N ARG A 160 -1.37 7.82 -11.78
CA ARG A 160 -0.41 8.45 -10.86
C ARG A 160 -0.08 9.90 -11.23
N GLN A 161 0.21 10.16 -12.50
CA GLN A 161 0.61 11.49 -12.95
C GLN A 161 -0.54 12.49 -12.87
N ALA A 162 -1.74 12.07 -13.26
CA ALA A 162 -2.95 12.88 -13.12
C ALA A 162 -3.25 13.19 -11.64
N PHE A 163 -3.06 12.20 -10.76
CA PHE A 163 -3.22 12.38 -9.32
C PHE A 163 -2.21 13.36 -8.73
N ILE A 164 -0.94 13.28 -9.10
CA ILE A 164 0.09 14.22 -8.61
C ILE A 164 -0.20 15.65 -9.11
N ALA A 165 -0.66 15.80 -10.36
CA ALA A 165 -0.93 17.10 -10.95
C ALA A 165 -2.17 17.79 -10.35
N ALA A 166 -3.23 17.03 -10.08
CA ALA A 166 -4.49 17.57 -9.55
C ALA A 166 -5.21 16.54 -8.64
N PRO A 167 -4.79 16.39 -7.37
CA PRO A 167 -5.27 15.32 -6.49
C PRO A 167 -6.79 15.30 -6.28
N ALA A 168 -7.43 16.47 -6.09
CA ALA A 168 -8.86 16.55 -5.84
C ALA A 168 -9.69 16.09 -7.05
N LYS A 169 -9.36 16.61 -8.24
CA LYS A 169 -9.99 16.21 -9.50
C LYS A 169 -9.78 14.73 -9.80
N ALA A 170 -8.55 14.25 -9.60
CA ALA A 170 -8.19 12.85 -9.75
C ALA A 170 -8.98 11.94 -8.81
N MET A 171 -9.18 12.36 -7.56
CA MET A 171 -10.01 11.62 -6.60
C MET A 171 -11.48 11.57 -7.04
N GLY A 172 -12.03 12.68 -7.55
CA GLY A 172 -13.39 12.68 -8.13
C GLY A 172 -13.54 11.64 -9.24
N LEU A 173 -12.58 11.56 -10.16
CA LEU A 173 -12.55 10.55 -11.22
C LEU A 173 -12.50 9.11 -10.66
N PHE A 174 -11.63 8.86 -9.68
CA PHE A 174 -11.56 7.56 -9.01
C PHE A 174 -12.91 7.16 -8.39
N LEU A 175 -13.56 8.09 -7.68
CA LEU A 175 -14.83 7.82 -7.01
C LEU A 175 -15.97 7.55 -8.01
N ASP A 176 -15.95 8.19 -9.17
CA ASP A 176 -16.92 7.95 -10.24
C ASP A 176 -16.70 6.60 -10.91
N GLU A 177 -15.45 6.29 -11.32
CA GLU A 177 -15.10 5.03 -11.99
C GLU A 177 -15.25 3.80 -11.07
N HIS A 178 -14.93 3.94 -9.79
CA HIS A 178 -14.94 2.85 -8.80
C HIS A 178 -16.10 2.95 -7.80
N ALA A 179 -17.19 3.64 -8.15
CA ALA A 179 -18.34 3.86 -7.27
C ALA A 179 -18.88 2.56 -6.63
N LYS A 180 -18.87 1.43 -7.34
CA LYS A 180 -19.31 0.13 -6.79
C LYS A 180 -18.38 -0.34 -5.66
N SER A 181 -17.07 -0.30 -5.87
CA SER A 181 -16.09 -0.73 -4.87
C SER A 181 -16.07 0.20 -3.65
N VAL A 182 -16.25 1.52 -3.86
CA VAL A 182 -16.39 2.50 -2.78
C VAL A 182 -17.63 2.23 -1.93
N ARG A 183 -18.77 1.89 -2.56
CA ARG A 183 -19.99 1.52 -1.83
C ARG A 183 -19.82 0.24 -1.01
N LEU A 184 -19.19 -0.79 -1.57
CA LEU A 184 -18.86 -2.02 -0.86
C LEU A 184 -17.91 -1.78 0.32
N ALA A 185 -16.99 -0.82 0.18
CA ALA A 185 -16.09 -0.41 1.24
C ALA A 185 -16.77 0.40 2.36
N GLY A 186 -17.83 1.13 2.01
CA GLY A 186 -18.59 1.95 2.94
C GLY A 186 -18.02 3.36 3.14
N ARG A 187 -18.88 4.24 3.68
CA ARG A 187 -18.62 5.68 3.85
C ARG A 187 -17.45 5.96 4.79
N ASP A 188 -17.31 5.18 5.86
CA ASP A 188 -16.27 5.42 6.87
C ASP A 188 -14.88 5.10 6.35
N VAL A 189 -14.75 4.07 5.49
CA VAL A 189 -13.49 3.76 4.81
C VAL A 189 -13.10 4.89 3.87
N LEU A 190 -14.05 5.42 3.08
CA LEU A 190 -13.80 6.56 2.21
C LEU A 190 -13.35 7.80 3.01
N LYS A 191 -14.07 8.16 4.08
CA LYS A 191 -13.70 9.31 4.93
C LYS A 191 -12.29 9.14 5.51
N ALA A 192 -11.99 7.97 6.09
CA ALA A 192 -10.68 7.69 6.66
C ALA A 192 -9.56 7.79 5.60
N TRP A 193 -9.84 7.36 4.37
CA TRP A 193 -8.89 7.47 3.26
C TRP A 193 -8.64 8.91 2.83
N LEU A 194 -9.71 9.71 2.66
CA LEU A 194 -9.59 11.12 2.29
C LEU A 194 -8.88 11.92 3.40
N LEU A 195 -9.15 11.63 4.67
CA LEU A 195 -8.42 12.24 5.80
C LEU A 195 -6.93 11.85 5.80
N ALA A 196 -6.58 10.63 5.39
CA ALA A 196 -5.19 10.25 5.22
C ALA A 196 -4.51 11.07 4.13
N LEU A 197 -5.20 11.38 3.03
CA LEU A 197 -4.67 12.25 1.97
C LEU A 197 -4.47 13.69 2.44
N VAL A 198 -5.39 14.22 3.27
CA VAL A 198 -5.20 15.53 3.92
C VAL A 198 -3.98 15.50 4.85
N SER A 199 -3.85 14.48 5.69
CA SER A 199 -2.70 14.31 6.59
C SER A 199 -1.36 14.19 5.86
N HIS A 200 -1.37 13.80 4.58
CA HIS A 200 -0.17 13.68 3.74
C HIS A 200 0.00 14.88 2.79
N ASN A 201 -0.79 15.95 2.94
CA ASN A 201 -0.77 17.15 2.11
C ASN A 201 -1.03 16.87 0.62
N TYR A 202 -1.76 15.79 0.30
CA TYR A 202 -2.27 15.56 -1.05
C TYR A 202 -3.58 16.28 -1.30
N LEU A 203 -4.37 16.55 -0.25
CA LEU A 203 -5.59 17.33 -0.31
C LEU A 203 -5.56 18.42 0.77
N THR A 204 -6.17 19.55 0.48
CA THR A 204 -6.54 20.56 1.47
C THR A 204 -7.83 20.17 2.18
N GLU A 205 -8.14 20.84 3.29
CA GLU A 205 -9.39 20.63 4.03
C GLU A 205 -10.62 21.00 3.19
N PHE A 206 -10.52 22.04 2.35
CA PHE A 206 -11.59 22.44 1.43
C PHE A 206 -11.80 21.41 0.32
N GLU A 207 -10.71 20.93 -0.31
CA GLU A 207 -10.81 19.88 -1.33
C GLU A 207 -11.38 18.57 -0.77
N PHE A 208 -11.11 18.25 0.51
CA PHE A 208 -11.76 17.14 1.18
C PHE A 208 -13.29 17.32 1.22
N VAL A 209 -13.75 18.51 1.62
CA VAL A 209 -15.19 18.83 1.71
C VAL A 209 -15.83 18.77 0.33
N ASP A 210 -15.17 19.31 -0.68
CA ASP A 210 -15.67 19.32 -2.06
C ASP A 210 -15.79 17.89 -2.61
N VAL A 211 -14.71 17.11 -2.57
CA VAL A 211 -14.68 15.74 -3.10
C VAL A 211 -15.69 14.85 -2.36
N TYR A 212 -15.70 14.89 -1.03
CA TYR A 212 -16.62 14.07 -0.24
C TYR A 212 -18.07 14.53 -0.39
N GLY A 213 -18.30 15.85 -0.45
CA GLY A 213 -19.60 16.47 -0.61
C GLY A 213 -20.24 16.13 -1.96
N GLU A 214 -19.49 16.25 -3.06
CA GLU A 214 -19.94 15.86 -4.40
C GLU A 214 -20.28 14.37 -4.47
N TRP A 215 -19.42 13.51 -3.94
CA TRP A 215 -19.69 12.08 -3.89
C TRP A 215 -20.93 11.76 -3.06
N ALA A 216 -21.08 12.37 -1.88
CA ALA A 216 -22.22 12.15 -1.01
C ALA A 216 -23.54 12.65 -1.63
N LYS A 217 -23.49 13.75 -2.39
CA LYS A 217 -24.63 14.25 -3.16
C LYS A 217 -25.03 13.25 -4.25
N LYS A 218 -24.08 12.83 -5.09
CA LYS A 218 -24.30 11.81 -6.15
C LYS A 218 -24.87 10.51 -5.58
N GLU A 219 -24.41 10.08 -4.40
CA GLU A 219 -24.89 8.86 -3.75
C GLU A 219 -26.32 8.98 -3.22
N ARG A 220 -26.76 10.19 -2.79
CA ARG A 220 -28.15 10.44 -2.40
C ARG A 220 -29.10 10.49 -3.58
N GLU A 221 -28.64 11.04 -4.71
CA GLU A 221 -29.42 11.18 -5.94
C GLU A 221 -29.52 9.86 -6.72
N ARG A 222 -28.67 8.88 -6.40
CA ARG A 222 -28.65 7.60 -7.10
C ARG A 222 -29.92 6.79 -6.79
N PRO A 223 -30.67 6.32 -7.79
CA PRO A 223 -31.84 5.49 -7.56
C PRO A 223 -31.43 4.20 -6.83
N ALA A 224 -32.28 3.75 -5.91
CA ALA A 224 -32.10 2.47 -5.24
C ALA A 224 -31.90 1.38 -6.30
N THR A 225 -30.77 0.66 -6.22
CA THR A 225 -30.56 -0.48 -7.12
C THR A 225 -31.66 -1.49 -6.81
N PRO A 226 -32.51 -1.88 -7.79
CA PRO A 226 -33.56 -2.85 -7.53
C PRO A 226 -32.90 -4.13 -6.98
N PRO A 227 -33.55 -4.81 -6.02
CA PRO A 227 -33.03 -6.07 -5.51
C PRO A 227 -32.79 -6.99 -6.70
N ALA A 228 -31.59 -7.59 -6.78
CA ALA A 228 -31.29 -8.55 -7.83
C ALA A 228 -32.37 -9.64 -7.78
N ALA A 229 -33.09 -9.85 -8.89
CA ALA A 229 -34.07 -10.91 -8.99
C ALA A 229 -33.33 -12.24 -8.72
N MET A 230 -33.64 -12.86 -7.58
CA MET A 230 -33.12 -14.17 -7.19
C MET A 230 -33.87 -15.27 -7.93
#